data_AF-A0A959CEF6-F1
#
_entry.id   AF-A0A959CEF6-F1
#
_cell.length_a   1.000
_cell.length_b   1.000
_cell.length_c   1.000
_cell.angle_alpha   90.00
_cell.angle_beta   90.00
_cell.angle_gamma   90.00
#
_symmetry.space_group_name_H-M   'P 1'
#
loop_
_entity.id
_entity.type
_entity.pdbx_description
1 polymer ?
#
loop_
_entity_poly.entity_id
_entity_poly.type
_entity_poly.pdbx_seq_one_letter_code
_entity_poly.pdbx_strand_id
1 'polypeptide(L)' 'VAEQFTGLKGVLVPIDETIRGFNMIMDGELDEYPEAAFNLVGTIDDAIAKGKKLLAEATN' A
#
# COMPACT_ATOMS: atom_id res chain seq x y z
N VAL A 1 18.56 -2.49 -0.65
CA VAL A 1 19.29 -3.78 -0.82
C VAL A 1 18.57 -4.77 -1.74
N ALA A 2 17.25 -4.92 -1.66
CA ALA A 2 16.50 -5.82 -2.54
C ALA A 2 16.20 -5.29 -3.95
N GLU A 3 16.43 -3.99 -4.21
CA GLU A 3 16.09 -3.32 -5.48
C GLU A 3 16.72 -4.01 -6.70
N GLN A 4 17.92 -4.57 -6.55
CA GLN A 4 18.63 -5.29 -7.62
C GLN A 4 17.92 -6.58 -8.07
N PHE A 5 17.07 -7.16 -7.22
CA PHE A 5 16.34 -8.39 -7.50
C PHE A 5 14.88 -8.14 -7.86
N THR A 6 14.24 -7.14 -7.26
CA THR A 6 12.82 -6.85 -7.45
C THR A 6 12.57 -5.81 -8.54
N GLY A 7 13.57 -4.99 -8.89
CA GLY A 7 13.40 -3.80 -9.74
C GLY A 7 12.56 -2.69 -9.09
N LEU A 8 12.13 -2.88 -7.84
CA LEU A 8 11.30 -1.94 -7.09
C LEU A 8 12.17 -1.14 -6.13
N LYS A 9 11.96 0.17 -6.11
CA LYS A 9 12.64 1.08 -5.19
C LYS A 9 12.17 0.80 -3.76
N GLY A 10 13.10 0.57 -2.86
CA GLY A 10 12.80 0.43 -1.44
C GLY A 10 12.40 1.78 -0.85
N VAL A 11 11.40 1.76 0.01
CA VAL A 11 10.96 2.94 0.76
C VAL A 11 11.26 2.71 2.23
N LEU A 12 11.92 3.69 2.87
CA LEU A 12 12.09 3.68 4.32
C LEU A 12 10.86 4.33 4.93
N VAL A 13 10.09 3.56 5.69
CA VAL A 13 8.86 4.04 6.33
C VAL A 13 9.15 4.33 7.80
N PRO A 14 8.87 5.55 8.29
CA PRO A 14 8.93 5.88 9.70
C PRO A 14 7.98 5.03 10.57
N ILE A 15 8.30 4.88 11.86
CA ILE A 15 7.49 4.07 12.79
C ILE A 15 6.09 4.67 12.99
N ASP A 16 6.00 5.99 13.09
CA ASP A 16 4.74 6.73 13.21
C ASP A 16 3.81 6.51 12.01
N GLU A 17 4.37 6.51 10.79
CA GLU A 17 3.59 6.17 9.59
C GLU A 17 3.16 4.71 9.55
N THR A 18 4.02 3.81 10.04
CA THR A 18 3.70 2.38 10.12
C THR A 18 2.52 2.16 11.07
N ILE A 19 2.56 2.76 12.27
CA ILE A 19 1.47 2.66 13.25
C ILE A 19 0.18 3.26 12.70
N ARG A 20 0.25 4.44 12.06
CA ARG A 20 -0.91 5.06 11.40
C ARG A 20 -1.53 4.11 10.37
N GLY A 21 -0.71 3.55 9.49
CA GLY A 21 -1.18 2.66 8.44
C GLY A 21 -1.87 1.41 8.97
N PHE A 22 -1.27 0.75 9.97
CA PHE A 22 -1.87 -0.43 10.59
C PHE A 22 -3.16 -0.10 11.35
N ASN A 23 -3.24 1.04 12.03
CA ASN A 23 -4.49 1.46 12.69
C ASN A 23 -5.61 1.68 11.66
N MET A 24 -5.34 2.37 10.56
CA MET A 24 -6.33 2.59 9.49
C MET A 24 -6.86 1.27 8.90
N ILE A 25 -5.98 0.26 8.75
CA ILE A 25 -6.39 -1.09 8.32
C ILE A 25 -7.28 -1.76 9.38
N MET A 26 -6.90 -1.67 10.65
CA MET A 26 -7.67 -2.27 11.76
C MET A 26 -9.02 -1.59 11.98
N ASP A 27 -9.11 -0.30 11.70
CA ASP A 27 -10.32 0.52 11.79
C ASP A 27 -11.26 0.33 10.59
N GLY A 28 -10.83 -0.42 9.56
CA GLY A 28 -11.62 -0.73 8.36
C GLY A 28 -11.74 0.43 7.37
N GLU A 29 -10.94 1.49 7.51
CA GLU A 29 -10.99 2.67 6.64
C GLU A 29 -10.59 2.36 5.19
N LEU A 30 -9.94 1.22 4.95
CA LEU A 30 -9.33 0.83 3.68
C LEU A 30 -9.94 -0.44 3.08
N ASP A 31 -11.07 -0.92 3.63
CA ASP A 31 -11.76 -2.14 3.22
C ASP A 31 -12.30 -2.07 1.78
N GLU A 32 -12.41 -0.86 1.20
CA GLU A 32 -12.79 -0.66 -0.20
C GLU A 32 -11.71 -1.14 -1.19
N TYR A 33 -10.45 -1.28 -0.75
CA TYR A 33 -9.33 -1.61 -1.64
C TYR A 33 -9.06 -3.12 -1.71
N PRO A 34 -8.74 -3.65 -2.91
CA PRO A 34 -8.41 -5.07 -3.05
C PRO A 34 -7.10 -5.42 -2.33
N GLU A 35 -6.96 -6.66 -1.85
CA GLU A 35 -5.76 -7.14 -1.14
C GLU A 35 -4.44 -6.88 -1.90
N ALA A 36 -4.48 -6.92 -3.23
CA ALA A 36 -3.33 -6.63 -4.09
C ALA A 36 -2.79 -5.19 -3.95
N ALA A 37 -3.60 -4.26 -3.45
CA ALA A 37 -3.23 -2.88 -3.15
C ALA A 37 -2.19 -2.79 -2.03
N PHE A 38 -2.21 -3.70 -1.07
CA PHE A 38 -1.31 -3.72 0.09
C PHE A 38 -0.03 -4.51 -0.15
N ASN A 39 0.12 -5.14 -1.31
CA ASN A 39 1.30 -5.94 -1.63
C ASN A 39 2.40 -5.08 -2.26
N LEU A 40 3.65 -5.23 -1.76
CA LEU A 40 4.85 -4.53 -2.24
C LEU A 40 4.71 -2.99 -2.26
N VAL A 41 4.08 -2.42 -1.24
CA VAL A 41 3.98 -0.96 -1.03
C VAL A 41 4.81 -0.53 0.18
N GLY A 42 5.20 0.74 0.20
CA GLY A 42 5.92 1.33 1.32
C GLY A 42 4.96 1.86 2.36
N THR A 43 4.42 3.04 2.08
CA THR A 43 3.51 3.75 2.99
C THR A 43 2.06 3.33 2.77
N ILE A 44 1.18 3.66 3.72
CA ILE A 44 -0.25 3.42 3.56
C ILE A 44 -0.86 4.23 2.41
N ASP A 45 -0.30 5.41 2.15
CA ASP A 45 -0.76 6.28 1.05
C ASP A 45 -0.42 5.66 -0.32
N ASP A 46 0.71 4.94 -0.42
CA ASP A 46 1.04 4.13 -1.61
C ASP A 46 0.04 3.00 -1.82
N ALA A 47 -0.41 2.37 -0.72
CA ALA A 47 -1.44 1.33 -0.76
C ALA A 47 -2.77 1.88 -1.30
N ILE A 48 -3.20 3.05 -0.81
CA ILE A 48 -4.41 3.74 -1.27
C ILE A 48 -4.30 4.10 -2.76
N ALA A 49 -3.17 4.69 -3.17
CA ALA A 49 -2.96 5.06 -4.57
C ALA A 49 -3.02 3.84 -5.50
N LYS A 50 -2.39 2.73 -5.10
CA LYS A 50 -2.43 1.46 -5.83
C LYS A 50 -3.83 0.85 -5.83
N GLY A 51 -4.55 0.89 -4.70
CA GLY A 51 -5.92 0.41 -4.59
C GLY A 51 -6.87 1.14 -5.52
N LYS A 52 -6.79 2.47 -5.57
CA LYS A 52 -7.57 3.28 -6.52
C LYS A 52 -7.28 2.92 -7.97
N LYS A 53 -6.01 2.71 -8.31
CA LYS A 53 -5.62 2.29 -9.66
C LYS A 53 -6.20 0.91 -10.01
N LEU A 54 -6.09 -0.06 -9.11
CA LEU A 54 -6.62 -1.41 -9.32
C LEU A 54 -8.15 -1.43 -9.43
N LEU A 55 -8.86 -0.64 -8.62
CA LEU A 55 -10.32 -0.48 -8.73
C LEU A 55 -10.72 0.14 -10.08
N ALA A 56 -9.99 1.15 -10.54
CA ALA A 56 -10.22 1.76 -11.84
C ALA A 56 -9.95 0.79 -12.99
N GLU A 57 -8.90 -0.03 -12.90
CA GLU A 57 -8.58 -1.08 -13.88
C GLU A 57 -9.60 -2.22 -13.88
N ALA A 58 -10.17 -2.58 -12.73
CA ALA A 58 -11.20 -3.62 -12.61
C ALA A 58 -12.58 -3.18 -13.13
N THR A 59 -12.80 -1.88 -13.31
CA THR A 59 -14.09 -1.32 -13.78
C THR A 59 -14.12 -1.10 -15.30
N ASN A 60 -12.97 -1.24 -15.99
CA ASN A 60 -12.86 -1.19 -17.47
C ASN A 60 -12.89 -2.59 -18.09
#